data_AF-A0A972Q5S6-F1
#
_entry.id   AF-A0A972Q5S6-F1
#
_cell.length_a   1.000
_cell.length_b   1.000
_cell.length_c   1.000
_cell.angle_alpha   90.00
_cell.angle_beta   90.00
_cell.angle_gamma   90.00
#
_symmetry.space_group_name_H-M   'P 1'
#
loop_
_entity.id
_entity.type
_entity.pdbx_description
1 polymer ?
#
loop_
_entity_poly.entity_id
_entity_poly.type
_entity_poly.pdbx_seq_one_letter_code
_entity_poly.pdbx_strand_id
1 'polypeptide(L)'
;MVDRTLGIDVSFWQDDNNTPQQIDWNKAKKAGAVFAFIKASQATFTDSDFEYNWQNAKTAGILRGAYHFYDYRVSPKTQATYFI
;
A
#
# COMPACT_ATOMS: atom_id res chain seq x y z
N MET A 1 10.82 -19.82 -19.82
CA MET A 1 10.91 -18.64 -18.93
C MET A 1 9.88 -18.83 -17.83
N VAL A 2 10.24 -18.68 -16.56
CA VAL A 2 9.26 -18.69 -15.47
C VAL A 2 8.45 -17.41 -15.57
N ASP A 3 7.15 -17.53 -15.81
CA ASP A 3 6.20 -16.43 -15.76
C ASP A 3 6.12 -15.94 -14.30
N ARG A 4 6.66 -14.75 -14.03
CA ARG A 4 6.69 -14.16 -12.69
C ARG A 4 5.58 -13.13 -12.60
N THR A 5 4.71 -13.31 -11.62
CA THR A 5 3.66 -12.35 -11.29
C THR A 5 4.26 -11.05 -10.76
N LEU A 6 4.01 -9.92 -11.43
CA LEU A 6 4.50 -8.61 -10.99
C LEU A 6 3.53 -7.97 -9.99
N GLY A 7 4.06 -7.50 -8.86
CA GLY A 7 3.34 -6.68 -7.91
C GLY A 7 4.22 -5.61 -7.30
N ILE A 8 3.59 -4.66 -6.62
CA ILE A 8 4.23 -3.49 -5.99
C ILE A 8 3.82 -3.36 -4.52
N ASP A 9 4.59 -2.62 -3.73
CA ASP A 9 4.19 -2.18 -2.40
C ASP A 9 4.29 -0.65 -2.28
N VAL A 10 3.34 -0.04 -1.57
CA VAL A 10 3.17 1.42 -1.54
C VAL A 10 2.71 1.90 -0.16
N SER A 11 3.02 3.16 0.14
CA SER A 11 2.68 3.92 1.34
C SER A 11 2.62 5.42 0.99
N PHE A 12 2.41 6.29 1.97
CA PHE A 12 2.50 7.74 1.74
C PHE A 12 3.87 8.20 1.19
N TRP A 13 4.94 7.39 1.35
CA TRP A 13 6.27 7.74 0.83
C TRP A 13 6.34 7.82 -0.70
N GLN A 14 5.38 7.23 -1.42
CA GLN A 14 5.27 7.42 -2.87
C GLN A 14 4.80 8.83 -3.24
N ASP A 15 4.27 9.60 -2.29
CA ASP A 15 3.83 10.99 -2.43
C ASP A 15 4.83 11.97 -1.74
N ASP A 16 6.12 11.61 -1.66
CA ASP A 16 7.18 12.55 -1.25
C ASP A 16 7.25 13.77 -2.21
N ASN A 17 7.76 14.91 -1.73
CA ASN A 17 7.89 16.13 -2.54
C ASN A 17 8.76 15.93 -3.81
N ASN A 18 9.58 14.89 -3.86
CA ASN A 18 10.43 14.55 -5.00
C ASN A 18 9.82 13.49 -5.93
N THR A 19 8.61 13.01 -5.65
CA THR A 19 7.88 12.04 -6.48
C THR A 19 6.56 12.62 -6.98
N PRO A 20 6.00 12.09 -8.08
CA PRO A 20 4.65 12.46 -8.49
C PRO A 20 3.66 12.21 -7.35
N GLN A 21 2.88 13.22 -7.00
CA GLN A 21 1.81 13.10 -6.01
C GLN A 21 0.72 12.18 -6.54
N GLN A 22 0.20 11.33 -5.67
CA GLN A 22 -0.79 10.30 -5.92
C GLN A 22 -0.37 9.28 -6.99
N ILE A 23 -0.38 8.01 -6.59
CA ILE A 23 -0.06 6.91 -7.50
C ILE A 23 -1.10 6.82 -8.63
N ASP A 24 -0.61 6.88 -9.88
CA ASP A 24 -1.42 6.54 -11.05
C ASP A 24 -1.54 5.01 -11.18
N TRP A 25 -2.63 4.48 -10.62
CA TRP A 25 -2.94 3.05 -10.64
C TRP A 25 -3.23 2.50 -12.04
N ASN A 26 -3.70 3.32 -12.97
CA ASN A 26 -3.90 2.90 -14.36
C ASN A 26 -2.55 2.73 -15.06
N LYS A 27 -1.59 3.62 -14.79
CA LYS A 27 -0.21 3.48 -15.26
C LYS A 27 0.45 2.25 -14.66
N ALA A 28 0.27 1.99 -13.37
CA ALA A 28 0.77 0.76 -12.72
C ALA A 28 0.20 -0.51 -13.39
N LYS A 29 -1.11 -0.53 -13.66
CA LYS A 29 -1.76 -1.65 -14.37
C LYS A 29 -1.18 -1.85 -15.78
N LYS A 30 -1.03 -0.76 -16.55
CA LYS A 30 -0.43 -0.78 -17.89
C LYS A 30 1.02 -1.25 -17.88
N ALA A 31 1.76 -0.98 -16.80
CA ALA A 31 3.12 -1.47 -16.58
C ALA A 31 3.19 -2.95 -16.16
N GLY A 32 2.05 -3.62 -15.99
CA GLY A 32 1.96 -5.06 -15.72
C GLY A 32 1.73 -5.45 -14.26
N ALA A 33 1.53 -4.49 -13.35
CA ALA A 33 1.22 -4.82 -11.95
C ALA A 33 -0.14 -5.54 -11.88
N VAL A 34 -0.17 -6.71 -11.24
CA VAL A 34 -1.40 -7.48 -11.04
C VAL A 34 -1.84 -7.53 -9.58
N PHE A 35 -0.94 -7.27 -8.63
CA PHE A 35 -1.28 -7.05 -7.23
C PHE A 35 -0.48 -5.90 -6.60
N ALA A 36 -0.98 -5.38 -5.48
CA ALA A 36 -0.30 -4.39 -4.66
C ALA A 36 -0.48 -4.66 -3.16
N PHE A 37 0.56 -4.43 -2.36
CA PHE A 37 0.47 -4.29 -0.90
C PHE A 37 0.47 -2.81 -0.52
N ILE A 38 -0.50 -2.38 0.27
CA ILE A 38 -0.72 -0.97 0.60
C ILE A 38 -0.56 -0.81 2.12
N LYS A 39 0.28 0.12 2.56
CA LYS A 39 0.45 0.40 3.98
C LYS A 39 -0.86 0.92 4.55
N ALA A 40 -1.39 0.22 5.55
CA ALA A 40 -2.57 0.68 6.26
C ALA A 40 -2.20 1.47 7.51
N SER A 41 -1.22 0.99 8.27
CA SER A 41 -0.89 1.57 9.56
C SER A 41 0.54 1.30 10.03
N GLN A 42 0.96 2.06 11.03
CA GLN A 42 2.20 1.87 11.79
C GLN A 42 1.94 2.31 13.23
N ALA A 43 2.46 1.59 14.22
CA ALA A 43 2.16 1.88 15.63
C ALA A 43 0.63 1.99 15.86
N THR A 44 0.13 3.19 16.13
CA THR A 44 -1.31 3.50 16.28
C THR A 44 -1.74 4.65 15.37
N PHE A 45 -1.18 4.74 14.17
CA PHE A 45 -1.59 5.72 13.16
C PHE A 45 -1.80 5.08 11.78
N THR A 46 -2.76 5.63 11.04
CA THR A 46 -3.09 5.25 9.67
C THR A 46 -2.17 5.97 8.70
N ASP A 47 -1.75 5.27 7.64
CA ASP A 47 -1.06 5.89 6.51
C ASP A 47 -2.02 6.87 5.79
N SER A 48 -1.57 8.11 5.54
CA SER A 48 -2.44 9.18 5.03
C SER A 48 -3.04 8.87 3.65
N ASP A 49 -2.35 8.05 2.85
CA ASP A 49 -2.77 7.74 1.48
C ASP A 49 -3.43 6.36 1.38
N PHE A 50 -3.64 5.68 2.51
CA PHE A 50 -4.23 4.35 2.52
C PHE A 50 -5.57 4.31 1.80
N GLU A 51 -6.51 5.22 2.11
CA GLU A 51 -7.85 5.19 1.52
C GLU A 51 -7.80 5.45 0.00
N TYR A 52 -7.00 6.43 -0.43
CA TYR A 52 -6.80 6.72 -1.85
C TYR A 52 -6.23 5.50 -2.58
N ASN A 53 -5.15 4.94 -2.08
CA ASN A 53 -4.47 3.81 -2.69
C ASN A 53 -5.35 2.57 -2.69
N TRP A 54 -6.05 2.32 -1.59
CA TRP A 54 -6.97 1.20 -1.44
C TRP A 54 -8.04 1.29 -2.54
N GLN A 55 -8.80 2.38 -2.59
CA GLN A 55 -9.89 2.54 -3.57
C GLN A 55 -9.40 2.47 -5.02
N ASN A 56 -8.35 3.22 -5.36
CA ASN A 56 -7.92 3.37 -6.74
C ASN A 56 -7.22 2.12 -7.30
N ALA A 57 -6.49 1.35 -6.48
CA ALA A 57 -5.96 0.05 -6.90
C ALA A 57 -7.08 -0.92 -7.32
N LYS A 58 -8.17 -0.96 -6.54
CA LYS A 58 -9.34 -1.80 -6.87
C LYS A 58 -9.99 -1.33 -8.17
N THR A 59 -10.20 -0.03 -8.33
CA THR A 59 -10.80 0.56 -9.54
C THR A 59 -9.97 0.27 -10.80
N ALA A 60 -8.63 0.25 -10.68
CA ALA A 60 -7.72 -0.11 -11.77
C ALA A 60 -7.63 -1.63 -12.05
N GLY A 61 -8.37 -2.47 -11.31
CA GLY A 61 -8.34 -3.92 -11.48
C GLY A 61 -7.03 -4.57 -11.02
N ILE A 62 -6.42 -4.03 -9.97
CA ILE A 62 -5.24 -4.58 -9.30
C ILE A 62 -5.70 -5.25 -7.99
N LEU A 63 -5.27 -6.50 -7.75
CA LEU A 63 -5.51 -7.17 -6.47
C LEU A 63 -4.80 -6.42 -5.35
N ARG A 64 -5.42 -6.28 -4.17
CA ARG A 64 -4.87 -5.46 -3.09
C ARG A 64 -4.83 -6.20 -1.76
N GLY A 65 -3.71 -6.09 -1.07
CA GLY A 65 -3.52 -6.47 0.32
C GLY A 65 -3.11 -5.27 1.16
N ALA A 66 -3.45 -5.26 2.44
CA ALA A 66 -2.99 -4.24 3.37
C ALA A 66 -1.80 -4.78 4.17
N TYR A 67 -0.88 -3.89 4.59
CA TYR A 67 0.17 -4.26 5.55
C TYR A 67 0.27 -3.25 6.70
N HIS A 68 0.76 -3.75 7.84
CA HIS A 68 1.11 -2.95 9.01
C HIS A 68 2.63 -2.86 9.14
N PHE A 69 3.17 -1.65 9.32
CA PHE A 69 4.57 -1.47 9.64
C PHE A 69 4.75 -1.52 11.16
N TYR A 70 5.36 -2.60 11.65
CA TYR A 70 5.57 -2.80 13.09
C TYR A 70 6.49 -1.73 13.69
N ASP A 71 6.10 -1.19 14.84
CA ASP A 71 6.88 -0.27 15.66
C ASP A 71 7.19 -0.89 17.03
N TYR A 72 8.46 -1.17 17.31
CA TYR A 72 8.89 -1.84 18.55
C TYR A 72 8.60 -1.04 19.83
N ARG A 73 8.29 0.27 19.70
CA ARG A 73 8.02 1.17 20.83
C ARG A 73 6.58 1.06 21.34
N VAL A 74 5.72 0.30 20.65
CA VAL A 74 4.30 0.11 20.99
C VAL A 74 3.99 -1.37 21.19
N SER A 75 3.07 -1.68 22.11
CA SER A 75 2.62 -3.06 22.36
C SER A 75 2.21 -3.78 21.06
N PRO A 76 2.75 -4.98 20.76
CA PRO A 76 2.36 -5.75 19.58
C PRO A 76 0.86 -6.04 19.51
N LYS A 77 0.22 -6.28 20.68
CA LYS A 77 -1.23 -6.52 20.75
C LYS A 77 -2.02 -5.27 20.37
N THR A 78 -1.61 -4.10 20.85
CA THR A 78 -2.25 -2.82 20.50
C THR A 78 -2.14 -2.54 19.01
N GLN A 79 -0.96 -2.77 18.43
CA GLN A 79 -0.72 -2.61 17.00
C GLN A 79 -1.56 -3.58 16.15
N ALA A 80 -1.64 -4.85 16.55
CA ALA A 80 -2.48 -5.83 15.87
C ALA A 80 -3.98 -5.44 15.93
N THR A 81 -4.46 -4.98 17.09
CA THR A 81 -5.84 -4.47 17.22
C THR A 81 -6.08 -3.23 16.36
N TYR A 82 -5.07 -2.35 16.21
CA TYR A 82 -5.19 -1.16 15.37
C TYR A 82 -5.24 -1.48 13.87
N PHE A 83 -4.58 -2.56 13.43
CA PHE A 83 -4.53 -2.94 12.02
C PHE A 83 -5.81 -3.59 11.48
N ILE A 84 -6.62 -4.21 12.35
CA ILE A 84 -7.78 -5.05 11.97
C ILE A 84 -9.06 -4.23 11.90
#